data_AF-A0A7W7VFB0-F1
#
_entry.id   AF-A0A7W7VFB0-F1
#
_cell.length_a   1.000
_cell.length_b   1.000
_cell.length_c   1.000
_cell.angle_alpha   90.00
_cell.angle_beta   90.00
_cell.angle_gamma   90.00
#
_symmetry.space_group_name_H-M   'P 1'
#
loop_
_entity.id
_entity.type
_entity.pdbx_description
1 polymer ?
#
loop_
_entity_poly.entity_id
_entity_poly.type
_entity_poly.pdbx_seq_one_letter_code
_entity_poly.pdbx_strand_id
1 'polypeptide(L)'
;MPRKIGLTLAGVVLGVLLAVGWWWLDDARVLVRLELYQAPSGQEYEGERGHKVVLARIDNHLGGVQGYEVWLGDGVDSDTPYGHVVDIPSGWVTEGLRVEWRADGVALVFTDGGEIFVPAEHFTGGR
;
A
#
# COMPACT_ATOMS: atom_id res chain seq x y z
N MET A 1 16.60 -32.84 -40.61
CA MET A 1 16.18 -32.86 -39.18
C MET A 1 16.32 -31.52 -38.40
N PRO A 2 16.91 -30.39 -38.88
CA PRO A 2 17.12 -29.21 -38.02
C PRO A 2 15.90 -28.32 -37.79
N ARG A 3 14.89 -28.32 -38.69
CA ARG A 3 13.69 -27.46 -38.56
C ARG A 3 12.81 -27.79 -37.35
N LYS A 4 12.80 -29.04 -36.88
CA LYS A 4 11.99 -29.45 -35.72
C LYS A 4 12.57 -28.92 -34.41
N ILE A 5 13.90 -28.95 -34.27
CA ILE A 5 14.62 -28.47 -33.08
C ILE A 5 14.45 -26.95 -32.91
N GLY A 6 14.55 -26.18 -34.00
CA GLY A 6 14.33 -24.73 -33.96
C GLY A 6 12.90 -24.34 -33.57
N LEU A 7 11.90 -25.12 -34.00
CA LEU A 7 10.49 -24.89 -33.66
C LEU A 7 10.19 -25.22 -32.20
N THR A 8 10.77 -26.30 -31.67
CA THR A 8 10.66 -26.65 -30.25
C THR A 8 11.33 -25.59 -29.36
N LEU A 9 12.53 -25.15 -29.70
CA LEU A 9 13.23 -24.09 -28.96
C LEU A 9 12.46 -22.77 -28.96
N ALA A 10 11.91 -22.37 -30.12
CA ALA A 10 11.08 -21.17 -30.20
C ALA A 10 9.81 -21.28 -29.35
N GLY A 11 9.16 -22.44 -29.35
CA GLY A 11 7.99 -22.70 -28.50
C GLY A 11 8.31 -22.65 -27.00
N VAL A 12 9.44 -23.24 -26.59
CA VAL A 12 9.89 -23.20 -25.19
C VAL A 12 10.20 -21.78 -24.76
N VAL A 13 10.94 -21.01 -25.56
CA VAL A 13 11.27 -19.61 -25.24
C VAL A 13 10.00 -18.77 -25.12
N LEU A 14 9.06 -18.89 -26.05
CA LEU A 14 7.79 -18.16 -25.99
C LEU A 14 6.98 -18.54 -24.74
N GLY A 15 6.91 -19.84 -24.42
CA GLY A 15 6.22 -20.31 -23.21
C GLY A 15 6.82 -19.73 -21.93
N VAL A 16 8.14 -19.68 -21.82
CA VAL A 16 8.83 -19.07 -20.67
C VAL A 16 8.53 -17.57 -20.59
N LEU A 17 8.60 -16.83 -21.71
CA LEU A 17 8.31 -15.39 -21.72
C LEU A 17 6.87 -15.09 -21.28
N LEU A 18 5.91 -15.90 -21.73
CA LEU A 18 4.52 -15.76 -21.30
C LEU A 18 4.35 -16.07 -19.82
N ALA A 19 5.01 -17.11 -19.31
CA ALA A 19 4.95 -17.46 -17.89
C ALA A 19 5.55 -16.36 -17.01
N VAL A 20 6.69 -15.79 -17.41
CA VAL A 20 7.31 -14.67 -16.69
C VAL A 20 6.44 -13.42 -16.75
N GLY A 21 5.88 -13.11 -17.92
CA GLY A 21 4.96 -11.97 -18.06
C GLY A 21 3.70 -12.12 -17.21
N TRP A 22 3.14 -13.34 -17.15
CA TRP A 22 2.00 -13.65 -16.30
C TRP A 22 2.35 -13.49 -14.81
N TRP A 23 3.46 -14.09 -14.37
CA TRP A 23 3.93 -13.97 -12.99
C TRP A 23 4.15 -12.51 -12.58
N TRP A 24 4.75 -11.71 -13.46
CA TRP A 24 4.96 -10.28 -13.21
C TRP A 24 3.62 -9.52 -13.07
N LEU A 25 2.61 -9.80 -13.91
CA LEU A 25 1.29 -9.17 -13.80
C LEU A 25 0.54 -9.56 -12.52
N ASP A 26 0.75 -10.79 -12.05
CA ASP A 26 0.12 -11.31 -10.82
C ASP A 26 0.76 -10.75 -9.55
N ASP A 27 2.08 -10.54 -9.55
CA ASP A 27 2.86 -10.05 -8.42
C ASP A 27 2.89 -8.52 -8.31
N ALA A 28 2.89 -7.81 -9.45
CA ALA A 28 3.01 -6.36 -9.49
C ALA A 28 1.89 -5.66 -8.70
N ARG A 29 2.30 -4.84 -7.73
CA ARG A 29 1.42 -4.13 -6.79
C ARG A 29 0.88 -2.84 -7.38
N VAL A 30 -0.43 -2.66 -7.30
CA VAL A 30 -1.17 -1.46 -7.72
C VAL A 30 -1.84 -0.87 -6.49
N LEU A 31 -1.44 0.34 -6.11
CA LEU A 31 -2.04 1.09 -5.02
C LEU A 31 -3.33 1.77 -5.47
N VAL A 32 -4.44 1.39 -4.84
CA VAL A 32 -5.75 2.01 -5.03
C VAL A 32 -6.10 2.78 -3.76
N ARG A 33 -5.99 4.11 -3.82
CA ARG A 33 -6.34 5.00 -2.71
C ARG A 33 -7.85 4.93 -2.46
N LEU A 34 -8.24 4.55 -1.25
CA LEU A 34 -9.65 4.42 -0.86
C LEU A 34 -10.11 5.65 -0.08
N GLU A 35 -9.42 5.99 1.00
CA GLU A 35 -9.84 7.03 1.93
C GLU A 35 -8.66 7.89 2.38
N LEU A 36 -8.92 9.19 2.53
CA LEU A 36 -7.97 10.18 2.99
C LEU A 36 -8.49 10.81 4.29
N TYR A 37 -7.64 10.78 5.32
CA TYR A 37 -7.89 11.35 6.63
C TYR A 37 -6.88 12.46 6.87
N GLN A 38 -7.36 13.67 7.10
CA GLN A 38 -6.50 14.82 7.38
C GLN A 38 -6.44 15.10 8.89
N ALA A 39 -5.26 15.45 9.39
CA ALA A 39 -5.10 15.89 10.77
C ALA A 39 -5.98 17.13 11.07
N PRO A 40 -6.65 17.18 12.23
CA PRO A 40 -7.38 18.37 12.67
C PRO A 40 -6.49 19.61 12.72
N SER A 41 -7.09 20.78 12.50
CA SER A 41 -6.37 22.06 12.61
C SER A 41 -5.83 22.25 14.04
N GLY A 42 -4.52 22.44 14.17
CA GLY A 42 -3.84 22.58 15.46
C GLY A 42 -3.17 21.30 15.98
N GLN A 43 -3.40 20.16 15.31
CA GLN A 43 -2.58 18.97 15.51
C GLN A 43 -1.29 19.12 14.70
N GLU A 44 -0.24 19.62 15.35
CA GLU A 44 1.10 19.73 14.78
C GLU A 44 2.00 18.70 15.48
N TYR A 45 2.67 17.90 14.67
CA TYR A 45 3.76 17.07 15.18
C TYR A 45 5.09 17.79 14.93
N GLU A 46 6.10 17.44 15.71
CA GLU A 46 7.41 18.08 15.62
C GLU A 46 7.96 17.97 14.19
N GLY A 47 8.23 19.12 13.55
CA GLY A 47 8.87 19.20 12.24
C GLY A 47 7.96 19.52 11.06
N GLU A 48 6.66 19.19 11.09
CA GLU A 48 5.79 19.30 9.90
C GLU A 48 4.32 19.63 10.21
N ARG A 49 3.67 20.31 9.25
CA ARG A 49 2.23 20.63 9.28
C ARG A 49 1.52 19.81 8.20
N GLY A 50 0.27 19.43 8.45
CA GLY A 50 -0.58 18.88 7.39
C GLY A 50 -0.54 17.36 7.21
N HIS A 51 -0.19 16.63 8.27
CA HIS A 51 -0.15 15.17 8.25
C HIS A 51 -1.48 14.56 7.77
N LYS A 52 -1.33 13.58 6.88
CA LYS A 52 -2.42 12.83 6.29
C LYS A 52 -2.24 11.35 6.56
N VAL A 53 -3.36 10.65 6.61
CA VAL A 53 -3.42 9.19 6.62
C VAL A 53 -4.23 8.76 5.42
N VAL A 54 -3.69 7.82 4.64
CA VAL A 54 -4.35 7.25 3.47
C VAL A 54 -4.55 5.77 3.69
N LEU A 55 -5.79 5.31 3.59
CA LEU A 55 -6.10 3.90 3.45
C LEU A 55 -6.01 3.54 1.97
N ALA A 56 -5.17 2.56 1.63
CA ALA A 56 -5.00 2.05 0.28
C ALA A 56 -5.31 0.56 0.23
N ARG A 57 -5.98 0.14 -0.84
CA ARG A 57 -6.09 -1.26 -1.23
C ARG A 57 -4.96 -1.57 -2.20
N ILE A 58 -4.32 -2.71 -2.01
CA ILE A 58 -3.26 -3.21 -2.86
C ILE A 58 -3.88 -4.26 -3.77
N ASP A 59 -3.98 -3.93 -5.05
CA ASP A 59 -4.43 -4.84 -6.09
C ASP A 59 -3.22 -5.32 -6.92
N ASN A 60 -3.40 -6.38 -7.71
CA ASN A 60 -2.46 -6.71 -8.78
C ASN A 60 -2.94 -6.21 -10.14
N HIS A 61 -2.10 -6.28 -11.19
CA HIS A 61 -2.50 -5.85 -12.53
C HIS A 61 -3.62 -6.69 -13.16
N LEU A 62 -3.95 -7.83 -12.56
CA LEU A 62 -5.07 -8.69 -12.96
C LEU A 62 -6.37 -8.36 -12.19
N GLY A 63 -6.35 -7.40 -11.25
CA GLY A 63 -7.49 -6.97 -10.45
C GLY A 63 -7.75 -7.80 -9.19
N GLY A 64 -6.83 -8.68 -8.81
CA GLY A 64 -6.88 -9.42 -7.54
C GLY A 64 -6.41 -8.56 -6.37
N VAL A 65 -7.15 -8.59 -5.26
CA VAL A 65 -6.77 -7.88 -4.02
C VAL A 65 -5.67 -8.67 -3.32
N GLN A 66 -4.51 -8.04 -3.14
CA GLN A 66 -3.37 -8.59 -2.40
C GLN A 66 -3.37 -8.18 -0.92
N GLY A 67 -3.98 -7.04 -0.57
CA GLY A 67 -4.03 -6.59 0.82
C GLY A 67 -4.47 -5.14 0.98
N TYR A 68 -4.27 -4.61 2.19
CA TYR A 68 -4.56 -3.22 2.53
C TYR A 68 -3.38 -2.62 3.31
N GLU A 69 -3.09 -1.37 3.03
CA GLU A 69 -2.03 -0.60 3.68
C GLU A 69 -2.59 0.74 4.17
N VAL A 70 -2.03 1.22 5.27
CA VAL A 70 -2.23 2.59 5.74
C VAL A 70 -0.94 3.37 5.60
N TRP A 71 -0.99 4.47 4.87
CA TRP A 71 0.13 5.36 4.62
C TRP A 71 -0.03 6.61 5.48
N LEU A 72 0.99 6.96 6.27
CA LEU A 72 0.99 8.11 7.17
C LEU A 72 2.13 9.08 6.83
N GLY A 73 1.83 10.37 6.73
CA GLY A 73 2.82 11.42 6.48
C GLY A 73 2.24 12.63 5.76
N ASP A 74 3.06 13.64 5.49
CA ASP A 74 2.64 14.82 4.70
C ASP A 74 2.50 14.51 3.20
N GLY A 75 3.39 13.64 2.69
CA GLY A 75 3.51 13.32 1.27
C GLY A 75 2.57 12.25 0.72
N VAL A 76 1.78 11.58 1.57
CA VAL A 76 1.03 10.36 1.22
C VAL A 76 -0.07 10.56 0.17
N ASP A 77 -0.47 11.81 -0.04
CA ASP A 77 -1.50 12.22 -0.99
C ASP A 77 -0.93 12.75 -2.32
N SER A 78 0.39 12.88 -2.45
CA SER A 78 1.06 13.41 -3.64
C SER A 78 1.15 12.41 -4.81
N ASP A 79 1.59 12.87 -5.98
CA ASP A 79 1.82 12.03 -7.18
C ASP A 79 2.89 10.95 -6.96
N THR A 80 3.86 11.23 -6.09
CA THR A 80 4.88 10.28 -5.63
C THR A 80 4.70 10.10 -4.13
N PRO A 81 3.72 9.29 -3.70
CA PRO A 81 3.37 9.19 -2.28
C PRO A 81 4.56 8.67 -1.47
N TYR A 82 4.84 9.35 -0.36
CA TYR A 82 5.88 8.97 0.59
C TYR A 82 5.35 9.12 2.02
N GLY A 83 5.88 8.31 2.94
CA GLY A 83 5.47 8.28 4.33
C GLY A 83 5.78 6.94 5.00
N HIS A 84 5.28 6.77 6.22
CA HIS A 84 5.28 5.50 6.92
C HIS A 84 4.17 4.60 6.40
N VAL A 85 4.46 3.32 6.17
CA VAL A 85 3.49 2.35 5.66
C VAL A 85 3.25 1.30 6.74
N VAL A 86 1.97 1.04 6.99
CA VAL A 86 1.49 0.01 7.92
C VAL A 86 0.66 -1.00 7.14
N ASP A 87 1.13 -2.24 7.12
CA ASP A 87 0.35 -3.36 6.56
C ASP A 87 -0.81 -3.71 7.50
N ILE A 88 -2.02 -3.78 6.96
CA ILE A 88 -3.20 -4.21 7.72
C ILE A 88 -3.22 -5.75 7.74
N PRO A 89 -3.28 -6.38 8.93
CA PRO A 89 -3.34 -7.84 9.02
C PRO A 89 -4.52 -8.43 8.24
N SER A 90 -4.27 -9.58 7.60
CA SER A 90 -5.32 -10.27 6.85
C SER A 90 -6.51 -10.63 7.73
N GLY A 91 -7.72 -10.33 7.26
CA GLY A 91 -8.97 -10.60 7.96
C GLY A 91 -9.47 -9.45 8.83
N TRP A 92 -8.73 -8.36 8.95
CA TRP A 92 -9.20 -7.15 9.63
C TRP A 92 -10.16 -6.36 8.74
N VAL A 93 -11.20 -5.79 9.34
CA VAL A 93 -12.23 -5.03 8.60
C VAL A 93 -11.80 -3.58 8.47
N THR A 94 -11.49 -3.17 7.24
CA THR A 94 -11.06 -1.80 6.92
C THR A 94 -12.21 -0.82 6.75
N GLU A 95 -13.42 -1.34 6.48
CA GLU A 95 -14.61 -0.50 6.36
C GLU A 95 -14.96 0.12 7.73
N GLY A 96 -15.09 1.45 7.74
CA GLY A 96 -15.32 2.20 8.98
C GLY A 96 -14.08 2.39 9.85
N LEU A 97 -12.87 2.26 9.27
CA LEU A 97 -11.62 2.66 9.93
C LEU A 97 -11.76 4.06 10.54
N ARG A 98 -11.33 4.21 11.79
CA ARG A 98 -11.26 5.51 12.46
C ARG A 98 -9.81 5.86 12.74
N VAL A 99 -9.45 7.10 12.40
CA VAL A 99 -8.12 7.65 12.64
C VAL A 99 -8.20 8.60 13.83
N GLU A 100 -7.61 8.20 14.94
CA GLU A 100 -7.50 9.01 16.14
C GLU A 100 -6.12 9.66 16.21
N TRP A 101 -6.11 10.98 16.03
CA TRP A 101 -4.91 11.79 16.13
C TRP A 101 -4.61 12.08 17.61
N ARG A 102 -3.42 11.71 18.08
CA ARG A 102 -2.94 11.90 19.46
C ARG A 102 -1.67 12.74 19.44
N ALA A 103 -1.25 13.27 20.59
CA ALA A 103 -0.05 14.12 20.65
C ALA A 103 1.25 13.35 20.34
N ASP A 104 1.26 12.06 20.61
CA ASP A 104 2.39 11.13 20.48
C ASP A 104 2.32 10.26 19.22
N GLY A 105 1.24 10.34 18.43
CA GLY A 105 1.09 9.55 17.23
C GLY A 105 -0.35 9.40 16.76
N VAL A 106 -0.61 8.39 15.94
CA VAL A 106 -1.92 8.11 15.35
C VAL A 106 -2.37 6.70 15.73
N ALA A 107 -3.58 6.56 16.23
CA ALA A 107 -4.23 5.27 16.41
C ALA A 107 -5.20 4.98 15.25
N LEU A 108 -5.00 3.83 14.62
CA LEU A 108 -5.85 3.26 13.59
C LEU A 108 -6.80 2.28 14.27
N VAL A 109 -8.06 2.67 14.41
CA VAL A 109 -9.10 1.91 15.14
C VAL A 109 -10.03 1.23 14.14
N PHE A 110 -10.01 -0.09 14.14
CA PHE A 110 -10.78 -0.93 13.22
C PHE A 110 -12.12 -1.35 13.85
N THR A 111 -13.09 -1.67 12.99
CA THR A 111 -14.47 -1.98 13.44
C THR A 111 -14.60 -3.32 14.14
N ASP A 112 -13.66 -4.23 13.90
CA ASP A 112 -13.53 -5.52 14.59
C ASP A 112 -12.90 -5.40 16.00
N GLY A 113 -12.52 -4.19 16.41
CA GLY A 113 -11.92 -3.91 17.72
C GLY A 113 -10.39 -3.95 17.71
N GLY A 114 -9.75 -4.17 16.56
CA GLY A 114 -8.32 -4.02 16.41
C GLY A 114 -7.87 -2.55 16.52
N GLU A 115 -6.71 -2.32 17.14
CA GLU A 115 -6.04 -1.01 17.16
C GLU A 115 -4.58 -1.17 16.76
N ILE A 116 -4.12 -0.31 15.85
CA ILE A 116 -2.70 -0.16 15.54
C ILE A 116 -2.30 1.27 15.90
N PHE A 117 -1.38 1.41 16.85
CA PHE A 117 -0.80 2.70 17.19
C PHE A 117 0.50 2.92 16.44
N VAL A 118 0.60 4.05 15.76
CA VAL A 118 1.79 4.50 15.03
C VAL A 118 2.36 5.72 15.75
N PRO A 119 3.52 5.59 16.42
CA PRO A 119 4.22 6.72 17.02
C PRO A 119 4.57 7.82 16.01
N ALA A 120 4.51 9.07 16.44
CA ALA A 120 4.79 10.25 15.62
C ALA A 120 6.15 10.18 14.93
N GLU A 121 7.20 9.77 15.65
CA GLU A 121 8.57 9.64 15.13
C GLU A 121 8.71 8.77 13.87
N HIS A 122 7.75 7.89 13.59
CA HIS A 122 7.78 7.05 12.40
C HIS A 122 7.31 7.74 11.14
N PHE A 123 6.50 8.81 11.25
CA PHE A 123 5.91 9.49 10.10
C PHE A 123 6.17 11.00 10.03
N THR A 124 6.82 11.58 11.05
CA THR A 124 7.12 13.03 11.13
C THR A 124 8.55 13.39 10.72
N GLY A 125 9.23 12.48 10.02
CA GLY A 125 10.66 12.62 9.69
C GLY A 125 11.02 12.26 8.25
N GLY A 126 10.05 12.34 7.33
CA GLY A 126 10.25 11.95 5.94
C GLY A 126 11.40 12.72 5.28
N ARG A 127 12.44 12.01 4.87
CA ARG A 127 13.45 12.50 3.91
C ARG A 127 13.16 11.91 2.54
#